data_AF-A0A9P1GJE0-F1
#
_entry.id   AF-A0A9P1GJE0-F1
#
_cell.length_a   1.000
_cell.length_b   1.000
_cell.length_c   1.000
_cell.angle_alpha   90.00
_cell.angle_beta   90.00
_cell.angle_gamma   90.00
#
_symmetry.space_group_name_H-M   'P 1'
#
loop_
_entity.id
_entity.type
_entity.pdbx_description
1 polymer ?
#
loop_
_entity_poly.entity_id
_entity_poly.type
_entity_poly.pdbx_seq_one_letter_code
_entity_poly.pdbx_strand_id
1 'polypeptide(L)'
;MDFVDSVDSVDVVRIRWQKARGYPMCDAARHSLAVRLDGATLEPADISIWSEGPEDAVPLEFLFAGAPSDCDEQRLGDALRTAVEERLQAEARAEFRSQLKRRQESSLRRRKSNSAEEGDAAEEKWRSYLQKPAPEVKLKVHKVFDAGTRMRKVMGCRVSLSPEAAQELGKICFRHVFESEEEERERLQRLKWYEDPFLTCFYGCSCVLILVVVLWLCMLLPAVFRHF
;
A
#
# COMPACT_ATOMS: atom_id res chain seq x y z
N MET A 1 -22.61 1.92 19.01
CA MET A 1 -22.20 1.13 17.84
C MET A 1 -20.73 0.90 18.03
N ASP A 2 -20.41 -0.11 18.83
CA ASP A 2 -19.09 -0.31 19.40
C ASP A 2 -18.23 -1.03 18.35
N PHE A 3 -17.53 -0.24 17.54
CA PHE A 3 -16.37 -0.74 16.80
C PHE A 3 -15.27 -1.02 17.82
N VAL A 4 -15.36 -2.19 18.46
CA VAL A 4 -14.17 -2.85 18.98
C VAL A 4 -13.35 -3.16 17.72
N ASP A 5 -12.27 -2.41 17.49
CA ASP A 5 -11.19 -2.86 16.60
C ASP A 5 -10.70 -4.18 17.19
N SER A 6 -11.36 -5.29 16.85
CA SER A 6 -10.86 -6.60 17.15
C SER A 6 -9.56 -6.68 16.38
N VAL A 7 -8.44 -6.80 17.10
CA VAL A 7 -7.23 -7.35 16.50
C VAL A 7 -7.68 -8.60 15.76
N ASP A 8 -7.68 -8.54 14.43
CA ASP A 8 -8.14 -9.64 13.60
C ASP A 8 -7.37 -10.86 14.08
N SER A 9 -8.10 -11.94 14.42
CA SER A 9 -7.44 -13.14 14.91
C SER A 9 -6.41 -13.60 13.89
N VAL A 10 -5.32 -14.21 14.35
CA VAL A 10 -4.23 -14.66 13.47
C VAL A 10 -4.78 -15.51 12.32
N ASP A 11 -5.81 -16.31 12.60
CA ASP A 11 -6.51 -17.13 11.61
C ASP A 11 -7.20 -16.31 10.53
N VAL A 12 -7.89 -15.23 10.87
CA VAL A 12 -8.52 -14.33 9.88
C VAL A 12 -7.46 -13.75 8.94
N VAL A 13 -6.34 -13.28 9.50
CA VAL A 13 -5.23 -12.72 8.72
C VAL A 13 -4.62 -13.79 7.80
N ARG A 14 -4.41 -15.00 8.31
CA ARG A 14 -3.92 -16.14 7.51
C ARG A 14 -4.87 -16.52 6.38
N ILE A 15 -6.18 -16.58 6.64
CA ILE A 15 -7.19 -16.89 5.61
C ILE A 15 -7.15 -15.85 4.50
N ARG A 16 -6.98 -14.56 4.84
CA ARG A 16 -6.80 -13.50 3.84
C ARG A 16 -5.51 -13.69 3.02
N TRP A 17 -4.39 -14.03 3.66
CA TRP A 17 -3.14 -14.34 2.95
C TRP A 17 -3.26 -15.58 2.06
N GLN A 18 -3.99 -16.61 2.50
CA GLN A 18 -4.32 -17.78 1.66
C GLN A 18 -5.17 -17.38 0.46
N LYS A 19 -6.18 -16.52 0.65
CA LYS A 19 -7.02 -15.99 -0.43
C LYS A 19 -6.23 -15.13 -1.40
N ALA A 20 -5.23 -14.37 -0.93
CA ALA A 20 -4.36 -13.54 -1.76
C ALA A 20 -3.40 -14.34 -2.65
N ARG A 21 -3.23 -15.65 -2.40
CA ARG A 21 -2.34 -16.50 -3.20
C ARG A 21 -2.77 -16.52 -4.66
N GLY A 22 -1.84 -16.16 -5.55
CA GLY A 22 -2.07 -16.09 -7.00
C GLY A 22 -2.63 -14.76 -7.49
N TYR A 23 -2.96 -13.83 -6.59
CA TYR A 23 -3.25 -12.45 -6.99
C TYR A 23 -1.94 -11.70 -7.27
N PRO A 24 -1.93 -10.80 -8.27
CA PRO A 24 -0.75 -9.99 -8.53
C PRO A 24 -0.55 -8.97 -7.41
N MET A 25 0.67 -8.90 -6.89
CA MET A 25 1.08 -7.86 -5.96
C MET A 25 1.04 -6.48 -6.64
N CYS A 26 0.54 -5.47 -5.94
CA CYS A 26 0.51 -4.09 -6.44
C CYS A 26 1.91 -3.58 -6.79
N ASP A 27 2.09 -2.96 -7.96
CA ASP A 27 3.42 -2.48 -8.42
C ASP A 27 4.06 -1.47 -7.47
N ALA A 28 3.25 -0.55 -6.92
CA ALA A 28 3.70 0.39 -5.89
C ALA A 28 4.26 -0.33 -4.65
N ALA A 29 3.65 -1.46 -4.26
CA ALA A 29 4.15 -2.26 -3.16
C ALA A 29 5.50 -2.90 -3.52
N ARG A 30 5.67 -3.42 -4.74
CA ARG A 30 6.91 -4.08 -5.18
C ARG A 30 8.08 -3.12 -5.13
N HIS A 31 7.90 -1.93 -5.70
CA HIS A 31 8.93 -0.88 -5.63
C HIS A 31 9.20 -0.41 -4.21
N SER A 32 8.16 -0.32 -3.37
CA SER A 32 8.33 0.16 -1.98
C SER A 32 9.00 -0.86 -1.04
N LEU A 33 8.95 -2.15 -1.39
CA LEU A 33 9.57 -3.25 -0.66
C LEU A 33 10.86 -3.74 -1.35
N ALA A 34 11.37 -2.97 -2.31
CA ALA A 34 12.59 -3.30 -3.02
C ALA A 34 13.80 -3.24 -2.08
N VAL A 35 14.63 -4.27 -2.15
CA VAL A 35 15.85 -4.40 -1.33
C VAL A 35 17.05 -4.03 -2.18
N ARG A 36 17.93 -3.17 -1.67
CA ARG A 36 19.19 -2.81 -2.34
C ARG A 36 20.33 -3.64 -1.78
N LEU A 37 20.97 -4.44 -2.62
CA LEU A 37 22.06 -5.33 -2.23
C LEU A 37 23.11 -5.39 -3.33
N ASP A 38 24.38 -5.19 -2.98
CA ASP A 38 25.52 -5.33 -3.89
C ASP A 38 25.38 -4.55 -5.22
N GLY A 39 24.78 -3.36 -5.16
CA GLY A 39 24.54 -2.50 -6.33
C GLY A 39 23.34 -2.91 -7.20
N ALA A 40 22.68 -4.02 -6.89
CA ALA A 40 21.42 -4.44 -7.49
C ALA A 40 20.22 -3.99 -6.64
N THR A 41 19.09 -3.74 -7.31
CA THR A 41 17.79 -3.54 -6.66
C THR A 41 16.96 -4.78 -6.91
N LEU A 42 16.62 -5.51 -5.84
CA LEU A 42 15.81 -6.72 -5.88
C LEU A 42 14.39 -6.39 -5.45
N GLU A 43 13.47 -6.48 -6.40
CA GLU A 43 12.04 -6.30 -6.13
C GLU A 43 11.40 -7.65 -5.81
N PRO A 44 10.54 -7.73 -4.78
CA PRO A 44 9.77 -8.93 -4.52
C PRO A 44 8.84 -9.18 -5.71
N ALA A 45 8.99 -10.33 -6.33
CA ALA A 45 8.13 -10.82 -7.40
C ALA A 45 6.78 -11.29 -6.87
N ASP A 46 6.79 -11.94 -5.69
CA ASP A 46 5.60 -12.44 -5.02
C ASP A 46 5.80 -12.52 -3.49
N ILE A 47 4.70 -12.46 -2.75
CA ILE A 47 4.66 -12.64 -1.29
C ILE A 47 3.48 -13.54 -0.97
N SER A 48 3.74 -14.67 -0.31
CA SER A 48 2.69 -15.64 0.00
C SER A 48 2.90 -16.32 1.35
N ILE A 49 1.85 -16.96 1.87
CA ILE A 49 1.93 -17.78 3.09
C ILE A 49 2.64 -19.12 2.77
N TRP A 50 3.64 -19.51 3.56
CA TRP A 50 4.45 -20.73 3.29
C TRP A 50 4.17 -21.92 4.22
N SER A 51 3.51 -21.70 5.35
CA SER A 51 3.09 -22.77 6.26
C SER A 51 1.92 -22.33 7.14
N GLU A 52 1.39 -23.23 7.95
CA GLU A 52 0.41 -22.87 8.98
C GLU A 52 1.05 -22.11 10.15
N GLY A 53 2.37 -22.24 10.36
CA GLY A 53 3.14 -21.42 11.30
C GLY A 53 2.73 -21.51 12.78
N PRO A 54 3.46 -20.83 13.68
CA PRO A 54 3.14 -20.77 15.10
C PRO A 54 1.89 -19.90 15.34
N GLU A 55 1.02 -20.27 16.28
CA GLU A 55 -0.30 -19.64 16.51
C GLU A 55 -0.29 -18.11 16.67
N ASP A 56 0.84 -17.54 17.09
CA ASP A 56 1.01 -16.11 17.38
C ASP A 56 1.63 -15.29 16.23
N ALA A 57 1.97 -15.92 15.09
CA ALA A 57 2.58 -15.24 13.96
C ALA A 57 2.06 -15.72 12.60
N VAL A 58 2.21 -14.86 11.59
CA VAL A 58 1.86 -15.15 10.21
C VAL A 58 3.14 -15.46 9.41
N PRO A 59 3.33 -16.71 8.95
CA PRO A 59 4.52 -17.12 8.20
C PRO A 59 4.42 -16.69 6.72
N LEU A 60 5.24 -15.74 6.29
CA LEU A 60 5.26 -15.23 4.92
C LEU A 60 6.57 -15.55 4.21
N GLU A 61 6.50 -15.77 2.90
CA GLU A 61 7.61 -16.06 2.01
C GLU A 61 7.65 -15.02 0.91
N PHE A 62 8.80 -14.35 0.80
CA PHE A 62 9.09 -13.36 -0.22
C PHE A 62 9.94 -14.00 -1.30
N LEU A 63 9.53 -13.87 -2.56
CA LEU A 63 10.30 -14.37 -3.69
C LEU A 63 10.90 -13.21 -4.47
N PHE A 64 12.21 -13.24 -4.68
CA PHE A 64 12.97 -12.24 -5.43
C PHE A 64 13.52 -12.87 -6.71
N ALA A 65 13.09 -12.34 -7.86
CA ALA A 65 13.63 -12.76 -9.15
C ALA A 65 14.86 -11.92 -9.52
N GLY A 66 15.83 -12.54 -10.22
CA GLY A 66 16.98 -11.81 -10.77
C GLY A 66 18.06 -11.45 -9.75
N ALA A 67 18.14 -12.18 -8.64
CA ALA A 67 19.22 -12.03 -7.68
C ALA A 67 20.58 -12.41 -8.30
N PRO A 68 21.67 -11.68 -7.98
CA PRO A 68 23.03 -12.07 -8.37
C PRO A 68 23.40 -13.48 -7.91
N SER A 69 24.23 -14.18 -8.68
CA SER A 69 24.67 -15.55 -8.35
C SER A 69 25.43 -15.64 -7.03
N ASP A 70 26.11 -14.58 -6.65
CA ASP A 70 26.94 -14.38 -5.46
C ASP A 70 26.21 -13.63 -4.32
N CYS A 71 24.90 -13.43 -4.43
CA CYS A 71 24.08 -12.79 -3.41
C CYS A 71 24.24 -13.47 -2.03
N ASP A 72 24.64 -12.69 -1.03
CA ASP A 72 24.77 -13.12 0.37
C ASP A 72 23.38 -13.26 1.01
N GLU A 73 23.01 -14.51 1.32
CA GLU A 73 21.74 -14.89 1.92
C GLU A 73 21.44 -14.15 3.24
N GLN A 74 22.45 -13.97 4.08
CA GLN A 74 22.26 -13.33 5.39
C GLN A 74 21.98 -11.84 5.21
N ARG A 75 22.76 -11.16 4.35
CA ARG A 75 22.54 -9.75 4.04
C ARG A 75 21.19 -9.50 3.37
N LEU A 76 20.73 -10.41 2.51
CA LEU A 76 19.40 -10.32 1.90
C LEU A 76 18.29 -10.40 2.97
N GLY A 77 18.42 -11.33 3.92
CA GLY A 77 17.49 -11.45 5.05
C GLY A 77 17.42 -10.18 5.89
N ASP A 78 18.58 -9.64 6.28
CA ASP A 78 18.66 -8.41 7.09
C ASP A 78 18.10 -7.20 6.32
N ALA A 79 18.44 -7.07 5.04
CA ALA A 79 17.97 -5.96 4.22
C ALA A 79 16.46 -6.04 3.92
N LEU A 80 15.90 -7.24 3.74
CA LEU A 80 14.45 -7.44 3.67
C LEU A 80 13.78 -7.03 4.99
N ARG A 81 14.33 -7.46 6.13
CA ARG A 81 13.80 -7.11 7.45
C ARG A 81 13.73 -5.60 7.62
N THR A 82 14.82 -4.89 7.34
CA THR A 82 14.88 -3.42 7.41
C THR A 82 13.87 -2.79 6.46
N ALA A 83 13.79 -3.23 5.20
CA ALA A 83 12.86 -2.68 4.21
C ALA A 83 11.39 -2.83 4.64
N VAL A 84 11.00 -3.99 5.16
CA VAL A 84 9.62 -4.24 5.64
C VAL A 84 9.32 -3.42 6.90
N GLU A 85 10.22 -3.40 7.88
CA GLU A 85 10.07 -2.61 9.11
C GLU A 85 9.94 -1.10 8.79
N GLU A 86 10.82 -0.56 7.94
CA GLU A 86 10.77 0.83 7.51
C GLU A 86 9.47 1.16 6.77
N ARG A 87 9.02 0.27 5.87
CA ARG A 87 7.80 0.50 5.11
C ARG A 87 6.56 0.50 6.00
N LEU A 88 6.45 -0.45 6.93
CA LEU A 88 5.34 -0.52 7.88
C LEU A 88 5.34 0.69 8.83
N GLN A 89 6.50 1.09 9.33
CA GLN A 89 6.62 2.31 10.14
C GLN A 89 6.26 3.58 9.35
N ALA A 90 6.66 3.66 8.08
CA ALA A 90 6.31 4.78 7.21
C ALA A 90 4.80 4.86 6.98
N GLU A 91 4.13 3.72 6.78
CA GLU A 91 2.67 3.66 6.62
C GLU A 91 1.96 4.11 7.91
N ALA A 92 2.38 3.59 9.08
CA ALA A 92 1.82 4.01 10.37
C ALA A 92 2.00 5.52 10.62
N ARG A 93 3.16 6.09 10.28
CA ARG A 93 3.40 7.54 10.36
C ARG A 93 2.51 8.33 9.39
N ALA A 94 2.32 7.82 8.18
CA ALA A 94 1.47 8.47 7.18
C ALA A 94 0.00 8.47 7.61
N GLU A 95 -0.48 7.35 8.15
CA GLU A 95 -1.82 7.22 8.71
C GLU A 95 -2.03 8.21 9.86
N PHE A 96 -1.11 8.22 10.84
CA PHE A 96 -1.14 9.15 11.97
C PHE A 96 -1.21 10.61 11.51
N ARG A 97 -0.38 11.00 10.53
CA ARG A 97 -0.40 12.36 9.96
C ARG A 97 -1.71 12.68 9.26
N SER A 98 -2.28 11.71 8.53
CA SER A 98 -3.58 11.87 7.87
C SER A 98 -4.69 12.10 8.89
N GLN A 99 -4.73 11.32 9.97
CA GLN A 99 -5.72 11.49 11.03
C GLN A 99 -5.54 12.84 11.76
N LEU A 100 -4.30 13.24 12.05
CA LEU A 100 -3.99 14.53 12.66
C LEU A 100 -4.46 15.70 11.78
N LYS A 101 -4.21 15.64 10.46
CA LYS A 101 -4.66 16.66 9.51
C LYS A 101 -6.19 16.76 9.46
N ARG A 102 -6.89 15.62 9.39
CA ARG A 102 -8.37 15.57 9.43
C ARG A 102 -8.92 16.24 10.69
N ARG A 103 -8.24 16.07 11.83
CA ARG A 103 -8.60 16.73 13.09
C ARG A 103 -8.37 18.25 13.05
N GLN A 104 -7.25 18.70 12.49
CA GLN A 104 -6.98 20.14 12.35
C GLN A 104 -8.04 20.80 11.47
N GLU A 105 -8.40 20.17 10.35
CA GLU A 105 -9.45 20.65 9.45
C GLU A 105 -10.84 20.67 10.12
N SER A 106 -11.19 19.63 10.88
CA SER A 106 -12.48 19.59 11.59
C SER A 106 -12.55 20.61 12.73
N SER A 107 -11.44 20.83 13.46
CA SER A 107 -11.35 21.87 14.50
C SER A 107 -11.52 23.28 13.92
N LEU A 108 -10.91 23.56 12.76
CA LEU A 108 -11.07 24.83 12.04
C LEU A 108 -12.52 25.05 11.57
N ARG A 109 -13.20 23.99 11.11
CA ARG A 109 -14.63 24.05 10.74
C ARG A 109 -15.53 24.33 11.95
N ARG A 110 -15.29 23.68 13.09
CA ARG A 110 -16.02 23.93 14.36
C ARG A 110 -15.87 25.36 14.88
N ARG A 111 -14.70 25.99 14.71
CA ARG A 111 -14.54 27.42 15.05
C ARG A 111 -15.38 28.36 14.17
N LYS A 112 -15.80 27.89 12.99
CA LYS A 112 -16.62 28.66 12.03
C LYS A 112 -18.12 28.37 12.16
N SER A 113 -18.50 27.22 12.71
CA SER A 113 -19.89 26.83 12.96
C SER A 113 -20.12 26.62 14.47
N ASN A 114 -20.89 27.49 15.13
CA ASN A 114 -21.23 27.42 16.56
C ASN A 114 -22.10 26.19 16.98
N SER A 115 -21.98 25.04 16.31
CA SER A 115 -22.66 23.80 16.69
C SER A 115 -21.76 22.95 17.59
N ALA A 116 -22.15 22.83 18.86
CA ALA A 116 -21.32 22.31 19.95
C ALA A 116 -21.60 20.85 20.35
N GLU A 117 -22.48 20.11 19.66
CA GLU A 117 -23.02 18.85 20.22
C GLU A 117 -22.32 17.54 19.79
N GLU A 118 -21.45 17.52 18.77
CA GLU A 118 -20.67 16.31 18.40
C GLU A 118 -19.24 16.27 19.02
N GLY A 119 -19.02 17.07 20.06
CA GLY A 119 -17.71 17.31 20.70
C GLY A 119 -17.02 16.04 21.21
N ASP A 120 -17.72 15.31 22.06
CA ASP A 120 -17.10 14.42 23.04
C ASP A 120 -16.68 13.07 22.46
N ALA A 121 -17.52 12.44 21.62
CA ALA A 121 -17.21 11.12 21.07
C ALA A 121 -15.97 11.13 20.13
N ALA A 122 -15.81 12.19 19.35
CA ALA A 122 -14.66 12.34 18.45
C ALA A 122 -13.36 12.62 19.22
N GLU A 123 -13.45 13.36 20.34
CA GLU A 123 -12.30 13.64 21.20
C GLU A 123 -11.87 12.40 22.00
N GLU A 124 -12.84 11.64 22.51
CA GLU A 124 -12.58 10.37 23.20
C GLU A 124 -11.95 9.34 22.26
N LYS A 125 -12.44 9.21 21.03
CA LYS A 125 -11.83 8.33 20.01
C LYS A 125 -10.42 8.74 19.64
N TRP A 126 -10.13 10.04 19.60
CA TRP A 126 -8.76 10.51 19.35
C TRP A 126 -7.83 10.24 20.54
N ARG A 127 -8.32 10.44 21.78
CA ARG A 127 -7.56 10.11 22.98
C ARG A 127 -7.26 8.62 23.06
N SER A 128 -8.24 7.76 22.74
CA SER A 128 -8.01 6.31 22.71
C SER A 128 -7.00 5.94 21.63
N TYR A 129 -7.05 6.56 20.44
CA TYR A 129 -6.04 6.35 19.40
C TYR A 129 -4.62 6.76 19.85
N LEU A 130 -4.46 7.90 20.53
CA LEU A 130 -3.16 8.33 21.07
C LEU A 130 -2.62 7.42 22.18
N GLN A 131 -3.51 6.75 22.91
CA GLN A 131 -3.14 5.79 23.95
C GLN A 131 -2.78 4.41 23.38
N LYS A 132 -3.15 4.11 22.13
CA LYS A 132 -2.73 2.87 21.48
C LYS A 132 -1.20 2.91 21.29
N PRO A 133 -0.46 1.94 21.83
CA PRO A 133 0.98 1.84 21.56
C PRO A 133 1.19 1.65 20.06
N ALA A 134 2.33 2.16 19.56
CA ALA A 134 2.68 1.91 18.16
C ALA A 134 2.78 0.39 17.94
N PRO A 135 2.16 -0.16 16.88
CA PRO A 135 2.19 -1.59 16.62
C PRO A 135 3.65 -2.04 16.49
N GLU A 136 4.06 -2.97 17.34
CA GLU A 136 5.41 -3.49 17.33
C GLU A 136 5.56 -4.43 16.12
N VAL A 137 6.41 -4.03 15.16
CA VAL A 137 6.71 -4.86 13.99
C VAL A 137 7.62 -6.00 14.43
N LYS A 138 7.03 -7.07 14.96
CA LYS A 138 7.75 -8.31 15.28
C LYS A 138 7.98 -9.08 13.99
N LEU A 139 9.08 -8.79 13.30
CA LEU A 139 9.53 -9.52 12.13
C LEU A 139 10.72 -10.41 12.48
N LYS A 140 10.62 -11.70 12.17
CA LYS A 140 11.73 -12.65 12.29
C LYS A 140 12.02 -13.30 10.95
N VAL A 141 13.25 -13.20 10.48
CA VAL A 141 13.72 -13.95 9.30
C VAL A 141 14.10 -15.36 9.75
N HIS A 142 13.52 -16.37 9.13
CA HIS A 142 13.79 -17.77 9.44
C HIS A 142 14.89 -18.35 8.57
N LYS A 143 14.76 -18.17 7.26
CA LYS A 143 15.66 -18.77 6.28
C LYS A 143 15.60 -18.00 4.97
N VAL A 144 16.74 -17.86 4.33
CA VAL A 144 16.86 -17.49 2.93
C VAL A 144 17.28 -18.75 2.15
N PHE A 145 16.73 -18.94 0.95
CA PHE A 145 16.97 -20.13 0.15
C PHE A 145 16.87 -19.84 -1.35
N ASP A 146 17.52 -20.64 -2.18
CA ASP A 146 17.36 -20.58 -3.64
C ASP A 146 16.14 -21.42 -4.07
N ALA A 147 15.10 -20.74 -4.54
CA ALA A 147 13.89 -21.31 -5.14
C ALA A 147 13.99 -21.41 -6.68
N GLY A 148 15.11 -20.98 -7.25
CA GLY A 148 15.34 -20.89 -8.68
C GLY A 148 15.46 -22.24 -9.38
N THR A 149 15.48 -22.17 -10.70
CA THR A 149 15.87 -23.30 -11.55
C THR A 149 17.30 -23.11 -12.02
N ARG A 150 17.89 -24.13 -12.67
CA ARG A 150 19.24 -24.02 -13.28
C ARG A 150 19.43 -22.79 -14.18
N MET A 151 18.36 -22.28 -14.79
CA MET A 151 18.42 -21.17 -15.76
C MET A 151 18.07 -19.81 -15.16
N ARG A 152 17.37 -19.76 -14.02
CA ARG A 152 16.92 -18.51 -13.40
C ARG A 152 17.00 -18.63 -11.89
N LYS A 153 17.87 -17.81 -11.28
CA LYS A 153 18.00 -17.69 -9.84
C LYS A 153 16.82 -16.93 -9.25
N VAL A 154 16.18 -17.50 -8.25
CA VAL A 154 15.07 -16.89 -7.51
C VAL A 154 15.38 -17.09 -6.04
N MET A 155 15.54 -16.01 -5.28
CA MET A 155 15.81 -16.10 -3.85
C MET A 155 14.50 -16.03 -3.09
N GLY A 156 14.25 -17.01 -2.21
CA GLY A 156 13.14 -17.02 -1.28
C GLY A 156 13.60 -16.61 0.12
N CYS A 157 12.83 -15.75 0.78
CA CYS A 157 13.04 -15.36 2.17
C CYS A 157 11.79 -15.71 3.00
N ARG A 158 11.92 -16.67 3.92
CA ARG A 158 10.87 -17.03 4.87
C ARG A 158 10.98 -16.17 6.10
N VAL A 159 9.89 -15.50 6.44
CA VAL A 159 9.76 -14.65 7.62
C VAL A 159 8.51 -15.03 8.41
N SER A 160 8.48 -14.66 9.68
CA SER A 160 7.24 -14.56 10.46
C SER A 160 7.02 -13.12 10.88
N LEU A 161 5.76 -12.70 10.83
CA LEU A 161 5.30 -11.36 11.20
C LEU A 161 4.22 -11.46 12.27
N SER A 162 4.14 -10.44 13.14
CA SER A 162 2.96 -10.27 13.99
C SER A 162 1.69 -10.15 13.14
N PRO A 163 0.51 -10.58 13.65
CA PRO A 163 -0.74 -10.55 12.89
C PRO A 163 -1.10 -9.14 12.40
N GLU A 164 -0.91 -8.13 13.25
CA GLU A 164 -1.12 -6.73 12.91
C GLU A 164 -0.18 -6.27 11.78
N ALA A 165 1.12 -6.57 11.87
CA ALA A 165 2.08 -6.22 10.83
C ALA A 165 1.79 -6.95 9.50
N ALA A 166 1.36 -8.21 9.58
CA ALA A 166 0.98 -8.99 8.40
C ALA A 166 -0.32 -8.49 7.76
N GLN A 167 -1.27 -8.01 8.56
CA GLN A 167 -2.50 -7.37 8.08
C GLN A 167 -2.18 -6.06 7.34
N GLU A 168 -1.35 -5.20 7.91
CA GLU A 168 -0.93 -3.94 7.28
C GLU A 168 -0.08 -4.18 6.02
N LEU A 169 0.84 -5.14 6.06
CA LEU A 169 1.58 -5.56 4.87
C LEU A 169 0.64 -6.08 3.78
N GLY A 170 -0.39 -6.85 4.16
CA GLY A 170 -1.43 -7.33 3.28
C GLY A 170 -2.22 -6.20 2.61
N LYS A 171 -2.60 -5.16 3.36
CA LYS A 171 -3.21 -3.94 2.79
C LYS A 171 -2.29 -3.23 1.80
N ILE A 172 -0.97 -3.23 2.04
CA ILE A 172 -0.01 -2.64 1.10
C ILE A 172 0.06 -3.46 -0.20
N CYS A 173 0.15 -4.79 -0.08
CA CYS A 173 0.45 -5.69 -1.20
C CYS A 173 -0.79 -6.12 -2.01
N PHE A 174 -1.90 -6.40 -1.31
CA PHE A 174 -3.12 -7.05 -1.81
C PHE A 174 -4.37 -6.33 -1.31
N ARG A 175 -4.50 -5.04 -1.64
CA ARG A 175 -5.58 -4.15 -1.20
C ARG A 175 -6.98 -4.76 -1.28
N HIS A 176 -7.33 -5.32 -2.43
CA HIS A 176 -8.63 -5.95 -2.70
C HIS A 176 -8.97 -7.18 -1.83
N VAL A 177 -7.98 -7.75 -1.13
CA VAL A 177 -8.19 -8.87 -0.21
C VAL A 177 -8.25 -8.41 1.25
N PHE A 178 -7.48 -7.36 1.59
CA PHE A 178 -7.27 -6.94 2.97
C PHE A 178 -8.04 -5.67 3.37
N GLU A 179 -8.39 -4.80 2.43
CA GLU A 179 -9.27 -3.67 2.66
C GLU A 179 -10.74 -4.13 2.57
N SER A 180 -11.58 -3.62 3.45
CA SER A 180 -13.04 -3.81 3.32
C SER A 180 -13.60 -2.97 2.17
N GLU A 181 -14.76 -3.34 1.62
CA GLU A 181 -15.42 -2.54 0.58
C GLU A 181 -15.70 -1.09 1.05
N GLU A 182 -15.97 -0.90 2.35
CA GLU A 182 -16.18 0.42 2.94
C GLU A 182 -14.89 1.24 2.97
N GLU A 183 -13.77 0.65 3.39
CA GLU A 183 -12.46 1.30 3.38
C GLU A 183 -12.00 1.65 1.97
N GLU A 184 -12.24 0.76 1.01
CA GLU A 184 -11.97 1.02 -0.40
C GLU A 184 -12.80 2.19 -0.91
N ARG A 185 -14.11 2.20 -0.59
CA ARG A 185 -15.03 3.28 -0.97
C ARG A 185 -14.62 4.62 -0.34
N GLU A 186 -14.29 4.65 0.94
CA GLU A 186 -13.80 5.85 1.62
C GLU A 186 -12.52 6.37 0.97
N ARG A 187 -11.59 5.47 0.59
CA ARG A 187 -10.35 5.87 -0.07
C ARG A 187 -10.62 6.44 -1.46
N LEU A 188 -11.47 5.78 -2.25
CA LEU A 188 -11.87 6.27 -3.57
C LEU A 188 -12.51 7.66 -3.47
N GLN A 189 -13.34 7.91 -2.46
CA GLN A 189 -13.91 9.23 -2.17
C GLN A 189 -12.85 10.30 -1.84
N ARG A 190 -11.68 9.93 -1.30
CA ARG A 190 -10.58 10.89 -1.05
C ARG A 190 -9.79 11.24 -2.30
N LEU A 191 -9.93 10.51 -3.39
CA LEU A 191 -9.23 10.84 -4.63
C LEU A 191 -9.90 12.06 -5.28
N LYS A 192 -9.11 13.06 -5.66
CA LYS A 192 -9.61 14.33 -6.22
C LYS A 192 -10.56 14.18 -7.42
N TRP A 193 -10.39 13.13 -8.22
CA TRP A 193 -11.26 12.88 -9.39
C TRP A 193 -12.67 12.40 -8.99
N TYR A 194 -12.86 11.97 -7.74
CA TYR A 194 -14.15 11.60 -7.17
C TYR A 194 -14.90 12.80 -6.57
N GLU A 195 -14.22 13.91 -6.28
CA GLU A 195 -14.87 15.15 -5.81
C GLU A 195 -15.80 15.71 -6.88
N ASP A 196 -15.38 15.70 -8.15
CA ASP A 196 -16.19 16.16 -9.29
C ASP A 196 -15.97 15.29 -10.55
N PRO A 197 -16.67 14.14 -10.68
CA PRO A 197 -16.51 13.26 -11.83
C PRO A 197 -16.94 13.94 -13.14
N PHE A 198 -17.98 14.79 -13.08
CA PHE A 198 -18.44 15.58 -14.22
C PHE A 198 -17.38 16.56 -14.71
N LEU A 199 -16.69 17.23 -13.80
CA LEU A 199 -15.68 18.23 -14.13
C LEU A 199 -14.44 17.55 -14.73
N THR A 200 -14.02 16.42 -14.17
CA THR A 200 -12.91 15.62 -14.71
C THR A 200 -13.22 15.12 -16.12
N CYS A 201 -14.44 14.60 -16.33
CA CYS A 201 -14.90 14.17 -17.66
C CYS A 201 -14.97 15.35 -18.64
N PHE A 202 -15.52 16.48 -18.22
CA PHE A 202 -15.63 17.70 -19.03
C PHE A 202 -14.26 18.21 -19.48
N TYR A 203 -13.27 18.30 -18.58
CA TYR A 203 -11.91 18.72 -18.94
C TYR A 203 -11.21 17.68 -19.82
N GLY A 204 -11.40 16.38 -19.55
CA GLY A 204 -10.89 15.31 -20.40
C GLY A 204 -11.40 15.43 -21.85
N CYS A 205 -12.71 15.55 -22.02
CA CYS A 205 -13.34 15.75 -23.34
C CYS A 205 -12.90 17.06 -24.00
N SER A 206 -12.82 18.15 -23.24
CA SER A 206 -12.40 19.47 -23.75
C SER A 206 -10.96 19.44 -24.26
N CYS A 207 -10.04 18.80 -23.53
CA CYS A 207 -8.64 18.61 -23.96
C CYS A 207 -8.55 17.83 -25.27
N VAL A 208 -9.32 16.74 -25.42
CA VAL A 208 -9.35 15.96 -26.67
C VAL A 208 -9.87 16.80 -27.83
N LEU A 209 -10.95 17.57 -27.63
CA LEU A 209 -11.49 18.46 -28.67
C LEU A 209 -10.47 19.52 -29.09
N ILE A 210 -9.77 20.14 -28.14
CA ILE A 210 -8.72 21.14 -28.43
C ILE A 210 -7.59 20.49 -29.25
N LEU A 211 -7.14 19.29 -28.89
CA LEU A 211 -6.10 18.59 -29.64
C LEU A 211 -6.53 18.29 -31.08
N VAL A 212 -7.78 17.88 -31.29
CA VAL A 212 -8.33 17.66 -32.63
C VAL A 212 -8.36 18.96 -33.45
N VAL A 213 -8.78 20.07 -32.84
CA VAL A 213 -8.80 21.38 -33.50
C VAL A 213 -7.38 21.85 -33.85
N VAL A 214 -6.41 21.68 -32.94
CA VAL A 214 -5.00 22.02 -33.18
C VAL A 214 -4.43 21.16 -34.31
N LEU A 215 -4.67 19.84 -34.30
CA LEU A 215 -4.26 18.95 -35.38
C LEU A 215 -4.87 19.36 -36.73
N TRP A 216 -6.16 19.71 -36.74
CA TRP A 216 -6.86 20.17 -37.93
C TRP A 216 -6.29 21.49 -38.47
N LEU A 217 -6.01 22.46 -37.61
CA LEU A 217 -5.37 23.72 -38.00
C LEU A 217 -3.94 23.50 -38.53
N CYS A 218 -3.16 22.61 -37.89
CA CYS A 218 -1.83 22.23 -38.36
C CYS A 218 -1.85 21.54 -39.74
N MET A 219 -2.92 20.80 -40.06
CA MET A 219 -3.11 20.21 -41.38
C MET A 219 -3.55 21.25 -42.43
N LEU A 220 -4.39 22.22 -42.04
CA LEU A 220 -4.92 23.23 -42.95
C LEU A 220 -3.95 24.36 -43.28
N LEU A 221 -3.18 24.85 -42.30
CA LEU A 221 -2.24 25.96 -42.50
C LEU A 221 -1.30 25.70 -43.71
N PRO A 222 -0.61 24.55 -43.82
CA PRO A 222 0.23 24.24 -44.97
C PRO A 222 -0.54 24.16 -46.30
N ALA A 223 -1.80 23.71 -46.28
CA ALA A 223 -2.61 23.61 -47.49
C ALA A 223 -3.00 25.00 -48.01
N VAL A 224 -3.33 25.94 -47.11
CA VAL A 224 -3.63 27.33 -47.47
C VAL A 224 -2.38 28.04 -47.98
N PHE A 225 -1.22 27.86 -47.32
CA PHE A 225 0.05 28.45 -47.75
C PHE A 225 0.57 27.91 -49.08
N ARG A 226 0.10 26.75 -49.56
CA ARG A 226 0.43 26.25 -50.91
C ARG A 226 -0.39 26.87 -52.03
N HIS A 227 -1.53 27.48 -51.70
CA HIS A 227 -2.44 28.09 -52.67
C HIS A 227 -2.25 29.61 -52.82
N PHE A 228 -1.52 30.23 -51.89
CA PHE A 228 -1.01 31.59 -51.98
C PHE A 228 0.42 31.58 -52.53
#